data_AF-M1NLT8-F1
#
_entry.id   AF-M1NLT8-F1
#
_cell.length_a   1.000
_cell.length_b   1.000
_cell.length_c   1.000
_cell.angle_alpha   90.00
_cell.angle_beta   90.00
_cell.angle_gamma   90.00
#
_symmetry.space_group_name_H-M   'P 1'
#
loop_
_entity.id
_entity.type
_entity.pdbx_description
1 polymer ?
#
loop_
_entity_poly.entity_id
_entity_poly.type
_entity_poly.pdbx_seq_one_letter_code
_entity_poly.pdbx_strand_id
1 'polypeptide(L)'
;MELRDALRKLRAAEMALGEARRSLDAVLSSRRPTAPAASAPEPAPVPYPVPENSPPPPRSSPPEAAPSPLPPPEQPVPVETKIIRAIAVAGSLITVIGVGLIVALAIQNGWLGPLGRVILSALLAALLLAAGLWLDRRGDSPAGVNALVVTSYLITMVLIVALVRLLNWWPEWVGALALIAAWLGFLWLSRSRGWWVVALCMGVSSITVGAYLTDSPVTWVLTLMPLTLLAATWTTMRIAVRATAAVVAVLLQLWYILLPWSDLHEFAAVLGPVSALAFAAVSLRDARSHDANMPIGVYTPVLLLFLSAPLGSGSHVLWLLLPATVALAALGHFHRDTGSPEVGDVARPLELVGLCGTAVAFLLIWWLSPPMGADERMDSTIVVAVFFLAAVAAFFWLERHNNFGPVPWMVWWGVAIVVTWNLARNVLLQTPVWLTDPIALIQAALIGVFLGFAFRLRGALGGFHPWIQVAFAVAVLYLSMTSIVTAVAWLGNLLGASTGMWIGYLIGHTGVSVLWMVLAAWVLLAPGRLTDRISLWTGVLLAAAGTVKLVFFDLGALEGLPRAVAFLLSGLALLTMASLRTRRALGAKAGARAENGDDSDEPASG
;
A
#
# COMPACT_ATOMS: atom_id res chain seq x y z
N MET A 1 53.16 -28.89 -19.11
CA MET A 1 52.34 -28.97 -20.34
C MET A 1 51.42 -27.75 -20.49
N GLU A 2 50.84 -27.24 -19.41
CA GLU A 2 49.83 -26.17 -19.41
C GLU A 2 50.29 -24.79 -19.95
N LEU A 3 51.54 -24.38 -19.75
CA LEU A 3 52.03 -23.09 -20.24
C LEU A 3 52.11 -23.00 -21.77
N ARG A 4 52.40 -24.13 -22.45
CA ARG A 4 52.42 -24.19 -23.92
C ARG A 4 51.01 -24.12 -24.50
N ASP A 5 50.01 -24.63 -23.79
CA ASP A 5 48.60 -24.51 -24.18
C ASP A 5 48.05 -23.10 -23.96
N ALA A 6 48.42 -22.45 -22.86
CA ALA A 6 48.07 -21.07 -22.61
C ALA A 6 48.63 -20.14 -23.72
N LEU A 7 49.91 -20.32 -24.09
CA LEU A 7 50.53 -19.54 -25.17
C LEU A 7 49.93 -19.82 -26.55
N ARG A 8 49.51 -21.06 -26.84
CA ARG A 8 48.80 -21.38 -28.08
C ARG A 8 47.42 -20.71 -28.14
N LYS A 9 46.66 -20.71 -27.04
CA LYS A 9 45.35 -20.04 -26.97
C LYS A 9 45.48 -18.53 -27.10
N LEU A 10 46.53 -17.93 -26.52
CA LEU A 10 46.76 -16.49 -26.59
C LEU A 10 47.11 -16.03 -28.01
N ARG A 11 47.97 -16.77 -28.71
CA ARG A 11 48.27 -16.53 -30.13
C ARG A 11 47.05 -16.72 -31.03
N ALA A 12 46.22 -17.73 -30.75
CA ALA A 12 44.98 -17.93 -31.50
C ALA A 12 43.98 -16.76 -31.28
N ALA A 13 43.89 -16.24 -30.06
CA ALA A 13 43.06 -15.08 -29.74
C ALA A 13 43.55 -13.80 -30.44
N GLU A 14 44.88 -13.58 -30.48
CA GLU A 14 45.47 -12.44 -31.19
C GLU A 14 45.20 -12.50 -32.70
N MET A 15 45.31 -13.68 -33.32
CA MET A 15 44.99 -13.86 -34.73
C MET A 15 43.50 -13.61 -35.02
N ALA A 16 42.60 -14.11 -34.16
CA ALA A 16 41.16 -13.88 -34.29
C ALA A 16 40.79 -12.40 -34.16
N LEU A 17 41.46 -11.66 -33.26
CA LEU A 17 41.27 -10.22 -33.12
C LEU A 17 41.75 -9.44 -34.35
N GLY A 18 42.89 -9.86 -34.92
CA GLY A 18 43.42 -9.27 -36.16
C GLY A 18 42.53 -9.51 -37.38
N GLU A 19 41.85 -10.65 -37.43
CA GLU A 19 40.88 -10.98 -38.48
C GLU A 19 39.55 -10.24 -38.30
N ALA A 20 39.05 -10.15 -37.06
CA ALA A 20 37.88 -9.34 -36.74
C ALA A 20 38.09 -7.87 -37.11
N ARG A 21 39.28 -7.32 -36.83
CA ARG A 21 39.63 -5.94 -37.21
C ARG A 21 39.69 -5.74 -38.72
N ARG A 22 40.29 -6.67 -39.46
CA ARG A 22 40.30 -6.64 -40.94
C ARG A 22 38.89 -6.74 -41.53
N SER A 23 38.03 -7.58 -40.94
CA SER A 23 36.62 -7.69 -41.37
C SER A 23 35.83 -6.41 -41.08
N LEU A 24 36.11 -5.74 -39.97
CA LEU A 24 35.49 -4.46 -39.63
C LEU A 24 35.95 -3.35 -40.59
N ASP A 25 37.24 -3.30 -40.91
CA ASP A 25 37.78 -2.36 -41.89
C ASP A 25 37.23 -2.62 -43.30
N ALA A 26 37.01 -3.89 -43.67
CA ALA A 26 36.34 -4.28 -44.92
C ALA A 26 34.86 -3.84 -44.95
N VAL A 27 34.12 -3.99 -43.85
CA VAL A 27 32.72 -3.54 -43.75
C VAL A 27 32.61 -2.01 -43.75
N LEU A 28 33.56 -1.32 -43.11
CA LEU A 28 33.61 0.14 -43.07
C LEU A 28 33.96 0.72 -44.44
N SER A 29 34.84 0.08 -45.21
CA SER A 29 35.17 0.47 -46.59
C SER A 29 34.03 0.15 -47.58
N SER A 30 33.22 -0.86 -47.31
CA SER A 30 32.06 -1.24 -48.14
C SER A 30 30.84 -0.32 -48.01
N ARG A 31 30.81 0.61 -47.03
CA ARG A 31 29.63 1.44 -46.72
C ARG A 31 29.68 2.89 -47.24
N ARG A 32 30.56 3.19 -48.21
CA ARG A 32 30.49 4.47 -48.95
C ARG A 32 29.56 4.31 -50.17
N PRO A 33 28.44 5.06 -50.29
CA PRO A 33 27.47 4.84 -51.36
C PRO A 33 27.82 5.57 -52.67
N THR A 34 27.77 4.85 -53.78
CA THR A 34 27.47 5.37 -55.12
C THR A 34 26.34 4.53 -55.72
N ALA A 35 25.26 5.21 -56.13
CA ALA A 35 24.04 4.62 -56.71
C ALA A 35 24.21 4.35 -58.24
N PRO A 36 23.23 3.76 -58.97
CA PRO A 36 23.35 2.41 -59.52
C PRO A 36 23.32 2.33 -61.06
N ALA A 37 23.80 1.20 -61.62
CA ALA A 37 23.50 0.78 -62.99
C ALA A 37 23.33 -0.76 -63.07
N ALA A 38 22.30 -1.18 -63.80
CA ALA A 38 21.63 -2.49 -63.76
C ALA A 38 22.17 -3.53 -64.77
N SER A 39 21.81 -4.82 -64.60
CA SER A 39 21.02 -5.64 -65.58
C SER A 39 21.18 -7.17 -65.41
N ALA A 40 20.06 -7.90 -65.58
CA ALA A 40 19.85 -9.15 -66.37
C ALA A 40 18.58 -9.94 -65.89
N PRO A 41 17.94 -10.85 -66.68
CA PRO A 41 17.46 -10.71 -68.08
C PRO A 41 16.06 -11.37 -68.39
N GLU A 42 15.59 -11.17 -69.65
CA GLU A 42 14.80 -12.11 -70.54
C GLU A 42 13.23 -12.19 -70.45
N PRO A 43 12.41 -12.59 -71.49
CA PRO A 43 12.50 -12.59 -73.00
C PRO A 43 11.27 -11.98 -73.79
N ALA A 44 11.52 -11.73 -75.09
CA ALA A 44 10.67 -11.92 -76.32
C ALA A 44 9.39 -11.07 -76.65
N PRO A 45 9.03 -10.92 -77.96
CA PRO A 45 8.52 -9.64 -78.53
C PRO A 45 7.12 -9.67 -79.17
N VAL A 46 6.47 -8.50 -79.35
CA VAL A 46 5.69 -8.13 -80.57
C VAL A 46 5.37 -6.61 -80.62
N PRO A 47 5.26 -5.96 -81.81
CA PRO A 47 5.03 -4.51 -81.95
C PRO A 47 3.64 -4.09 -82.49
N TYR A 48 3.38 -2.77 -82.38
CA TYR A 48 2.40 -1.88 -83.08
C TYR A 48 1.06 -1.55 -82.35
N PRO A 49 0.36 -0.42 -82.65
CA PRO A 49 0.73 0.97 -82.26
C PRO A 49 -0.46 1.94 -81.92
N VAL A 50 -0.13 3.16 -81.48
CA VAL A 50 -0.92 4.45 -81.52
C VAL A 50 -2.22 4.57 -80.65
N PRO A 51 -2.84 5.77 -80.51
CA PRO A 51 -2.73 6.68 -79.36
C PRO A 51 -4.08 6.98 -78.66
N GLU A 52 -4.08 8.01 -77.79
CA GLU A 52 -5.22 8.91 -77.52
C GLU A 52 -6.29 8.44 -76.52
N ASN A 53 -6.38 9.10 -75.37
CA ASN A 53 -7.53 9.94 -75.03
C ASN A 53 -7.44 10.54 -73.62
N SER A 54 -7.94 11.77 -73.52
CA SER A 54 -8.23 12.52 -72.29
C SER A 54 -9.50 11.98 -71.56
N PRO A 55 -10.09 12.70 -70.60
CA PRO A 55 -10.16 12.45 -69.14
C PRO A 55 -11.53 11.87 -68.65
N PRO A 56 -11.71 11.62 -67.33
CA PRO A 56 -12.91 12.17 -66.67
C PRO A 56 -12.70 12.67 -65.22
N PRO A 57 -13.48 13.68 -64.76
CA PRO A 57 -13.55 14.16 -63.36
C PRO A 57 -14.64 13.37 -62.58
N PRO A 58 -15.18 13.77 -61.41
CA PRO A 58 -14.68 14.48 -60.23
C PRO A 58 -15.03 13.73 -58.91
N ARG A 59 -14.35 13.98 -57.78
CA ARG A 59 -14.98 14.03 -56.43
C ARG A 59 -14.17 14.95 -55.52
N SER A 60 -14.79 16.04 -55.06
CA SER A 60 -14.25 16.91 -54.02
C SER A 60 -14.37 16.21 -52.66
N SER A 61 -13.24 15.74 -52.14
CA SER A 61 -13.05 15.35 -50.74
C SER A 61 -12.94 16.60 -49.84
N PRO A 62 -13.31 16.48 -48.55
CA PRO A 62 -13.18 17.57 -47.56
C PRO A 62 -11.71 18.00 -47.42
N PRO A 63 -11.40 19.22 -46.94
CA PRO A 63 -10.02 19.66 -46.78
C PRO A 63 -9.30 18.72 -45.82
N GLU A 64 -8.37 17.96 -46.37
CA GLU A 64 -7.45 17.12 -45.62
C GLU A 64 -6.65 18.04 -44.69
N ALA A 65 -6.76 17.78 -43.39
CA ALA A 65 -5.95 18.47 -42.40
C ALA A 65 -4.48 18.25 -42.78
N ALA A 66 -3.77 19.35 -43.04
CA ALA A 66 -2.37 19.29 -43.40
C ALA A 66 -1.61 18.46 -42.35
N PRO A 67 -0.82 17.46 -42.76
CA PRO A 67 -0.02 16.69 -41.82
C PRO A 67 0.89 17.66 -41.06
N SER A 68 0.89 17.55 -39.73
CA SER A 68 1.85 18.27 -38.89
C SER A 68 3.27 17.95 -39.41
N PRO A 69 4.17 18.95 -39.50
CA PRO A 69 5.52 18.72 -39.99
C PRO A 69 6.16 17.60 -39.16
N LEU A 70 6.59 16.53 -39.84
CA LEU A 70 7.43 15.51 -39.22
C LEU A 70 8.63 16.22 -38.56
N PRO A 71 8.96 15.92 -37.29
CA PRO A 71 10.16 16.45 -36.68
C PRO A 71 11.36 16.08 -37.57
N PRO A 72 12.29 17.03 -37.84
CA PRO A 72 13.40 16.78 -38.73
C PRO A 72 14.21 15.58 -38.21
N PRO A 73 14.65 14.66 -39.09
CA PRO A 73 15.47 13.53 -38.68
C PRO A 73 16.71 14.04 -37.95
N GLU A 74 16.92 13.55 -36.73
CA GLU A 74 18.05 13.93 -35.89
C GLU A 74 19.34 13.56 -36.63
N GLN A 75 20.06 14.59 -37.08
CA GLN A 75 21.26 14.40 -37.87
C GLN A 75 22.29 13.64 -37.01
N PRO A 76 22.90 12.55 -37.52
CA PRO A 76 23.90 11.82 -36.78
C PRO A 76 25.04 12.78 -36.41
N VAL A 77 25.25 12.96 -35.11
CA VAL A 77 26.27 13.86 -34.56
C VAL A 77 27.62 13.55 -35.25
N PRO A 78 28.29 14.55 -35.87
CA PRO A 78 29.51 14.33 -36.63
C PRO A 78 30.54 13.57 -35.79
N VAL A 79 31.26 12.63 -36.41
CA VAL A 79 32.30 11.83 -35.74
C VAL A 79 33.34 12.74 -35.09
N GLU A 80 33.62 13.88 -35.70
CA GLU A 80 34.49 14.94 -35.19
C GLU A 80 33.99 15.54 -33.87
N THR A 81 32.69 15.83 -33.75
CA THR A 81 32.07 16.28 -32.49
C THR A 81 32.10 15.20 -31.41
N LYS A 82 31.96 13.92 -31.78
CA LYS A 82 32.10 12.79 -30.85
C LYS A 82 33.54 12.65 -30.35
N ILE A 83 34.53 12.83 -31.23
CA ILE A 83 35.96 12.81 -30.88
C ILE A 83 36.32 14.01 -29.99
N ILE A 84 35.85 15.22 -30.32
CA ILE A 84 36.08 16.41 -29.50
C ILE A 84 35.46 16.23 -28.09
N ARG A 85 34.24 15.67 -27.99
CA ARG A 85 33.66 15.32 -26.69
C ARG A 85 34.47 14.24 -25.96
N ALA A 86 34.96 13.21 -26.65
CA ALA A 86 35.78 12.17 -26.03
C ALA A 86 37.12 12.73 -25.50
N ILE A 87 37.78 13.60 -26.26
CA ILE A 87 39.01 14.28 -25.84
C ILE A 87 38.73 15.23 -24.67
N ALA A 88 37.64 15.98 -24.71
CA ALA A 88 37.24 16.86 -23.60
C ALA A 88 36.94 16.07 -22.32
N VAL A 89 36.25 14.92 -22.44
CA VAL A 89 35.98 14.01 -21.31
C VAL A 89 37.28 13.42 -20.77
N ALA A 90 38.16 12.90 -21.63
CA ALA A 90 39.45 12.35 -21.22
C ALA A 90 40.35 13.41 -20.56
N GLY A 91 40.42 14.61 -21.14
CA GLY A 91 41.13 15.75 -20.56
C GLY A 91 40.56 16.16 -19.20
N SER A 92 39.25 16.23 -19.05
CA SER A 92 38.61 16.51 -17.76
C SER A 92 38.94 15.44 -16.71
N LEU A 93 38.95 14.17 -17.08
CA LEU A 93 39.28 13.06 -16.18
C LEU A 93 40.74 13.14 -15.70
N ILE A 94 41.68 13.38 -16.62
CA ILE A 94 43.10 13.56 -16.28
C ILE A 94 43.28 14.77 -15.35
N THR A 95 42.56 15.86 -15.61
CA THR A 95 42.63 17.06 -14.77
C THR A 95 42.11 16.79 -13.35
N VAL A 96 40.98 16.08 -13.23
CA VAL A 96 40.42 15.67 -11.92
C VAL A 96 41.41 14.78 -11.17
N ILE A 97 42.04 13.81 -11.84
CA ILE A 97 43.07 12.95 -11.25
C ILE A 97 44.28 13.78 -10.80
N GLY A 98 44.75 14.70 -11.64
CA GLY A 98 45.88 15.57 -11.34
C GLY A 98 45.63 16.47 -10.12
N VAL A 99 44.45 17.10 -10.05
CA VAL A 99 44.04 17.89 -8.88
C VAL A 99 43.95 17.01 -7.63
N GLY A 100 43.37 15.81 -7.75
CA GLY A 100 43.32 14.85 -6.65
C GLY A 100 44.71 14.45 -6.13
N LEU A 101 45.66 14.21 -7.03
CA LEU A 101 47.06 13.90 -6.70
C LEU A 101 47.76 15.07 -6.01
N ILE A 102 47.60 16.30 -6.50
CA ILE A 102 48.20 17.50 -5.88
C ILE A 102 47.64 17.70 -4.47
N VAL A 103 46.32 17.56 -4.29
CA VAL A 103 45.69 17.64 -2.97
C VAL A 103 46.21 16.54 -2.05
N ALA A 104 46.32 15.29 -2.52
CA ALA A 104 46.87 14.19 -1.75
C ALA A 104 48.34 14.44 -1.34
N LEU A 105 49.16 14.96 -2.24
CA LEU A 105 50.55 15.37 -1.96
C LEU A 105 50.62 16.49 -0.92
N ALA A 106 49.77 17.51 -1.04
CA ALA A 106 49.71 18.60 -0.07
C ALA A 106 49.27 18.11 1.32
N ILE A 107 48.40 17.10 1.38
CA ILE A 107 48.00 16.42 2.62
C ILE A 107 49.17 15.64 3.22
N GLN A 108 49.87 14.84 2.42
CA GLN A 108 50.99 14.01 2.88
C GLN A 108 52.17 14.87 3.37
N ASN A 109 52.44 15.99 2.70
CA ASN A 109 53.51 16.92 3.08
C ASN A 109 53.12 17.88 4.23
N GLY A 110 51.90 17.76 4.78
CA GLY A 110 51.41 18.62 5.85
C GLY A 110 51.06 20.06 5.46
N TRP A 111 51.22 20.42 4.17
CA TRP A 111 50.86 21.75 3.65
C TRP A 111 49.36 22.04 3.75
N LEU A 112 48.54 20.99 3.64
CA LEU A 112 47.08 21.07 3.73
C LEU A 112 46.57 20.32 4.96
N GLY A 113 46.77 20.92 6.14
CA GLY A 113 46.22 20.44 7.41
C GLY A 113 44.69 20.47 7.45
N PRO A 114 44.06 19.90 8.50
CA PRO A 114 42.60 19.83 8.63
C PRO A 114 41.91 21.19 8.48
N LEU A 115 42.48 22.25 9.06
CA LEU A 115 41.93 23.62 8.98
C LEU A 115 41.98 24.18 7.56
N GLY A 116 43.10 23.98 6.85
CA GLY A 116 43.24 24.41 5.46
C GLY A 116 42.19 23.76 4.56
N ARG A 117 41.87 22.47 4.79
CA ARG A 117 40.81 21.75 4.06
C ARG A 117 39.43 22.33 4.34
N VAL A 118 39.11 22.57 5.62
CA VAL A 118 37.82 23.16 6.02
C VAL A 118 37.61 24.52 5.36
N ILE A 119 38.62 25.40 5.43
CA ILE A 119 38.55 26.73 4.83
C ILE A 119 38.43 26.64 3.31
N LEU A 120 39.25 25.81 2.65
CA LEU A 120 39.21 25.63 1.21
C LEU A 120 37.85 25.07 0.72
N SER A 121 37.28 24.10 1.44
CA SER A 121 35.96 23.55 1.15
C SER A 121 34.85 24.60 1.34
N ALA A 122 34.92 25.40 2.40
CA ALA A 122 33.95 26.49 2.63
C ALA A 122 34.03 27.56 1.53
N LEU A 123 35.24 27.98 1.17
CA LEU A 123 35.47 28.93 0.08
C LEU A 123 34.99 28.38 -1.26
N LEU A 124 35.29 27.11 -1.55
CA LEU A 124 34.84 26.43 -2.76
C LEU A 124 33.31 26.38 -2.83
N ALA A 125 32.64 25.98 -1.75
CA ALA A 125 31.17 25.94 -1.70
C ALA A 125 30.56 27.34 -1.93
N ALA A 126 31.10 28.38 -1.29
CA ALA A 126 30.65 29.75 -1.46
C ALA A 126 30.88 30.27 -2.90
N LEU A 127 32.04 29.98 -3.48
CA LEU A 127 32.39 30.40 -4.84
C LEU A 127 31.51 29.70 -5.88
N LEU A 128 31.22 28.41 -5.71
CA LEU A 128 30.30 27.67 -6.57
C LEU A 128 28.87 28.21 -6.47
N LEU A 129 28.39 28.54 -5.26
CA LEU A 129 27.07 29.15 -5.08
C LEU A 129 26.99 30.53 -5.75
N ALA A 130 28.02 31.36 -5.55
CA ALA A 130 28.11 32.68 -6.16
C ALA A 130 28.15 32.60 -7.69
N ALA A 131 28.93 31.68 -8.24
CA ALA A 131 28.98 31.41 -9.68
C ALA A 131 27.63 30.93 -10.21
N GLY A 132 26.95 30.01 -9.52
CA GLY A 132 25.61 29.54 -9.87
C GLY A 132 24.57 30.67 -9.86
N LEU A 133 24.58 31.52 -8.84
CA LEU A 133 23.70 32.70 -8.74
C LEU A 133 23.99 33.77 -9.80
N TRP A 134 25.25 33.94 -10.17
CA TRP A 134 25.67 34.86 -11.23
C TRP A 134 25.24 34.36 -12.61
N LEU A 135 25.40 33.06 -12.86
CA LEU A 135 25.00 32.40 -14.11
C LEU A 135 23.47 32.42 -14.28
N ASP A 136 22.73 32.18 -13.19
CA ASP A 136 21.26 32.26 -13.19
C ASP A 136 20.76 33.67 -13.50
N ARG A 137 21.41 34.71 -12.96
CA ARG A 137 21.07 36.11 -13.27
C ARG A 137 21.33 36.48 -14.73
N ARG A 138 22.26 35.80 -15.40
CA ARG A 138 22.59 36.03 -16.82
C ARG A 138 21.63 35.31 -17.78
N GLY A 139 20.77 34.41 -17.27
CA GLY A 139 19.92 33.58 -18.12
C GLY A 139 20.70 32.50 -18.89
N ASP A 140 21.88 32.13 -18.41
CA ASP A 140 22.71 31.07 -18.99
C ASP A 140 22.11 29.67 -18.74
N SER A 141 22.72 28.62 -19.29
CA SER A 141 22.13 27.27 -19.34
C SER A 141 21.68 26.73 -17.95
N PRO A 142 20.42 26.26 -17.80
CA PRO A 142 19.90 25.75 -16.52
C PRO A 142 20.69 24.56 -15.95
N ALA A 143 21.30 23.74 -16.81
CA ALA A 143 22.12 22.61 -16.39
C ALA A 143 23.39 23.05 -15.64
N GLY A 144 24.06 24.10 -16.11
CA GLY A 144 25.24 24.66 -15.44
C GLY A 144 24.92 25.27 -14.09
N VAL A 145 23.80 26.01 -13.99
CA VAL A 145 23.31 26.59 -12.72
C VAL A 145 23.02 25.48 -11.71
N ASN A 146 22.22 24.47 -12.10
CA ASN A 146 21.86 23.37 -11.22
C ASN A 146 23.09 22.59 -10.74
N ALA A 147 24.06 22.32 -11.62
CA ALA A 147 25.29 21.61 -11.26
C ALA A 147 26.08 22.38 -10.20
N LEU A 148 26.35 23.68 -10.42
CA LEU A 148 27.10 24.51 -9.48
C LEU A 148 26.43 24.61 -8.10
N VAL A 149 25.11 24.79 -8.08
CA VAL A 149 24.33 24.93 -6.84
C VAL A 149 24.24 23.60 -6.09
N VAL A 150 23.97 22.48 -6.78
CA VAL A 150 23.94 21.14 -6.15
C VAL A 150 25.31 20.80 -5.56
N THR A 151 26.40 21.04 -6.31
CA THR A 151 27.75 20.76 -5.81
C THR A 151 28.07 21.64 -4.59
N SER A 152 27.71 22.92 -4.60
CA SER A 152 27.87 23.80 -3.43
C SER A 152 27.13 23.28 -2.20
N TYR A 153 25.87 22.86 -2.37
CA TYR A 153 25.06 22.28 -1.31
C TYR A 153 25.68 21.00 -0.74
N LEU A 154 26.09 20.07 -1.61
CA LEU A 154 26.69 18.80 -1.18
C LEU A 154 28.02 19.03 -0.44
N ILE A 155 28.87 19.95 -0.91
CA ILE A 155 30.12 20.30 -0.21
C ILE A 155 29.78 20.88 1.17
N THR A 156 28.79 21.75 1.27
CA THR A 156 28.36 22.35 2.54
C THR A 156 27.88 21.27 3.52
N MET A 157 27.05 20.33 3.07
CA MET A 157 26.55 19.22 3.89
C MET A 157 27.70 18.34 4.39
N VAL A 158 28.58 17.89 3.49
CA VAL A 158 29.73 17.05 3.82
C VAL A 158 30.68 17.77 4.78
N LEU A 159 30.90 19.07 4.58
CA LEU A 159 31.75 19.89 5.45
C LEU A 159 31.19 19.95 6.88
N ILE A 160 29.89 20.18 7.05
CA ILE A 160 29.29 20.24 8.39
C ILE A 160 29.34 18.86 9.07
N VAL A 161 29.01 17.79 8.34
CA VAL A 161 29.15 16.41 8.87
C VAL A 161 30.60 16.13 9.27
N ALA A 162 31.58 16.55 8.47
CA ALA A 162 33.00 16.39 8.80
C ALA A 162 33.40 17.17 10.06
N LEU A 163 32.93 18.41 10.23
CA LEU A 163 33.20 19.22 11.42
C LEU A 163 32.67 18.57 12.71
N VAL A 164 31.55 17.86 12.63
CA VAL A 164 30.92 17.19 13.77
C VAL A 164 31.53 15.80 14.01
N ARG A 165 31.51 14.92 13.01
CA ARG A 165 31.80 13.48 13.19
C ARG A 165 33.24 13.07 12.91
N LEU A 166 33.95 13.79 12.04
CA LEU A 166 35.32 13.43 11.64
C LEU A 166 36.37 14.24 12.41
N LEU A 167 36.13 15.54 12.55
CA LEU A 167 37.06 16.46 13.20
C LEU A 167 36.73 16.68 14.68
N ASN A 168 35.49 16.41 15.10
CA ASN A 168 34.97 16.69 16.45
C ASN A 168 35.19 18.15 16.89
N TRP A 169 35.17 19.08 15.94
CA TRP A 169 35.36 20.51 16.21
C TRP A 169 34.07 21.18 16.67
N TRP A 170 32.93 20.68 16.18
CA TRP A 170 31.61 21.20 16.52
C TRP A 170 30.81 20.18 17.33
N PRO A 171 30.13 20.62 18.41
CA PRO A 171 29.10 19.80 19.05
C PRO A 171 27.98 19.43 18.08
N GLU A 172 27.33 18.28 18.33
CA GLU A 172 26.26 17.76 17.47
C GLU A 172 25.11 18.75 17.27
N TRP A 173 24.74 19.52 18.31
CA TRP A 173 23.67 20.51 18.24
C TRP A 173 24.01 21.68 17.30
N VAL A 174 25.27 22.13 17.28
CA VAL A 174 25.74 23.18 16.35
C VAL A 174 25.69 22.66 14.93
N GLY A 175 26.13 21.41 14.75
CA GLY A 175 26.05 20.70 13.47
C GLY A 175 24.63 20.59 12.94
N ALA A 176 23.70 20.13 13.76
CA ALA A 176 22.29 20.01 13.39
C ALA A 176 21.67 21.36 13.02
N LEU A 177 21.95 22.41 13.81
CA LEU A 177 21.46 23.76 13.53
C LEU A 177 22.03 24.31 12.22
N ALA A 178 23.33 24.12 11.97
CA ALA A 178 23.97 24.54 10.73
C ALA A 178 23.42 23.77 9.52
N LEU A 179 23.18 22.47 9.65
CA LEU A 179 22.61 21.64 8.58
C LEU A 179 21.17 22.03 8.27
N ILE A 180 20.31 22.22 9.27
CA ILE A 180 18.93 22.63 9.03
C ILE A 180 18.87 24.06 8.46
N ALA A 181 19.74 24.97 8.91
CA ALA A 181 19.84 26.32 8.35
C ALA A 181 20.31 26.30 6.88
N ALA A 182 21.34 25.51 6.57
CA ALA A 182 21.81 25.32 5.20
C ALA A 182 20.70 24.69 4.33
N TRP A 183 20.04 23.63 4.82
CA TRP A 183 18.91 23.00 4.14
C TRP A 183 17.79 23.99 3.82
N LEU A 184 17.30 24.73 4.80
CA LEU A 184 16.22 25.70 4.62
C LEU A 184 16.64 26.85 3.69
N GLY A 185 17.89 27.31 3.78
CA GLY A 185 18.44 28.35 2.89
C GLY A 185 18.49 27.91 1.43
N PHE A 186 19.03 26.73 1.15
CA PHE A 186 19.06 26.16 -0.20
C PHE A 186 17.66 25.81 -0.71
N LEU A 187 16.75 25.36 0.17
CA LEU A 187 15.36 25.06 -0.18
C LEU A 187 14.60 26.33 -0.55
N TRP A 188 14.78 27.41 0.21
CA TRP A 188 14.22 28.73 -0.11
C TRP A 188 14.75 29.26 -1.44
N LEU A 189 16.06 29.11 -1.70
CA LEU A 189 16.66 29.53 -2.95
C LEU A 189 16.15 28.71 -4.15
N SER A 190 16.11 27.37 -4.00
CA SER A 190 15.57 26.46 -5.00
C SER A 190 14.11 26.78 -5.33
N ARG A 191 13.29 27.07 -4.32
CA ARG A 191 11.89 27.43 -4.49
C ARG A 191 11.71 28.81 -5.14
N SER A 192 12.45 29.83 -4.70
CA SER A 192 12.33 31.20 -5.22
C SER A 192 12.83 31.35 -6.66
N ARG A 193 13.83 30.56 -7.06
CA ARG A 193 14.36 30.55 -8.44
C ARG A 193 13.77 29.45 -9.33
N GLY A 194 12.96 28.54 -8.78
CA GLY A 194 12.34 27.44 -9.53
C GLY A 194 13.30 26.30 -9.91
N TRP A 195 14.43 26.16 -9.21
CA TRP A 195 15.45 25.14 -9.48
C TRP A 195 15.06 23.75 -8.94
N TRP A 196 14.17 23.09 -9.65
CA TRP A 196 13.61 21.80 -9.22
C TRP A 196 14.60 20.64 -9.15
N VAL A 197 15.65 20.65 -9.99
CA VAL A 197 16.72 19.63 -9.95
C VAL A 197 17.49 19.76 -8.63
N VAL A 198 17.72 20.98 -8.15
CA VAL A 198 18.35 21.23 -6.86
C VAL A 198 17.51 20.62 -5.74
N ALA A 199 16.19 20.90 -5.71
CA ALA A 199 15.29 20.33 -4.71
C ALA A 199 15.24 18.79 -4.75
N LEU A 200 15.31 18.19 -5.94
CA LEU A 200 15.38 16.74 -6.10
C LEU A 200 16.68 16.16 -5.51
N CYS A 201 17.84 16.74 -5.84
CA CYS A 201 19.12 16.33 -5.27
C CYS A 201 19.17 16.52 -3.75
N MET A 202 18.58 17.61 -3.24
CA MET A 202 18.42 17.84 -1.81
C MET A 202 17.62 16.71 -1.17
N GLY A 203 16.46 16.34 -1.73
CA GLY A 203 15.66 15.22 -1.24
C GLY A 203 16.47 13.93 -1.12
N VAL A 204 17.18 13.53 -2.18
CA VAL A 204 18.01 12.32 -2.18
C VAL A 204 19.11 12.38 -1.10
N SER A 205 19.77 13.53 -0.93
CA SER A 205 20.86 13.70 0.04
C SER A 205 20.41 13.65 1.51
N SER A 206 19.12 13.90 1.79
CA SER A 206 18.62 13.91 3.18
C SER A 206 18.65 12.54 3.84
N ILE A 207 18.65 11.45 3.05
CA ILE A 207 18.87 10.08 3.54
C ILE A 207 20.26 9.97 4.20
N THR A 208 21.27 10.54 3.55
CA THR A 208 22.65 10.53 4.07
C THR A 208 22.73 11.32 5.37
N VAL A 209 22.13 12.51 5.45
CA VAL A 209 22.13 13.32 6.67
C VAL A 209 21.42 12.59 7.83
N GLY A 210 20.28 11.95 7.55
CA GLY A 210 19.54 11.16 8.53
C GLY A 210 20.34 9.98 9.08
N ALA A 211 21.14 9.31 8.24
CA ALA A 211 21.94 8.16 8.65
C ALA A 211 23.15 8.51 9.53
N TYR A 212 23.73 9.71 9.36
CA TYR A 212 25.00 10.05 10.01
C TYR A 212 24.88 10.83 11.31
N LEU A 213 23.72 11.37 11.67
CA LEU A 213 23.62 12.30 12.81
C LEU A 213 22.52 11.97 13.82
N THR A 214 21.67 10.97 13.63
CA THR A 214 20.44 10.77 14.43
C THR A 214 20.62 10.07 15.79
N ASP A 215 21.86 9.85 16.23
CA ASP A 215 22.17 9.16 17.51
C ASP A 215 21.70 9.94 18.76
N SER A 216 21.51 11.25 18.64
CA SER A 216 21.18 12.15 19.75
C SER A 216 19.82 12.82 19.55
N PRO A 217 18.99 13.00 20.59
CA PRO A 217 17.71 13.70 20.48
C PRO A 217 17.79 15.09 19.85
N VAL A 218 18.92 15.78 20.01
CA VAL A 218 19.10 17.14 19.51
C VAL A 218 19.18 17.21 17.98
N THR A 219 19.53 16.11 17.32
CA THR A 219 19.66 16.03 15.86
C THR A 219 18.40 15.51 15.17
N TRP A 220 17.40 15.05 15.93
CA TRP A 220 16.15 14.51 15.38
C TRP A 220 15.35 15.53 14.56
N VAL A 221 15.61 16.83 14.72
CA VAL A 221 15.06 17.87 13.84
C VAL A 221 15.38 17.63 12.36
N LEU A 222 16.48 16.93 12.04
CA LEU A 222 16.90 16.61 10.69
C LEU A 222 15.97 15.58 10.02
N THR A 223 15.21 14.79 10.78
CA THR A 223 14.24 13.84 10.22
C THR A 223 13.04 14.54 9.58
N LEU A 224 12.84 15.84 9.86
CA LEU A 224 11.78 16.67 9.27
C LEU A 224 12.13 17.15 7.84
N MET A 225 13.33 16.85 7.32
CA MET A 225 13.75 17.28 5.98
C MET A 225 12.78 16.86 4.86
N PRO A 226 12.26 15.62 4.78
CA PRO A 226 11.29 15.24 3.75
C PRO A 226 9.97 16.02 3.87
N LEU A 227 9.53 16.32 5.09
CA LEU A 227 8.33 17.12 5.36
C LEU A 227 8.51 18.58 4.94
N THR A 228 9.66 19.18 5.21
CA THR A 228 9.95 20.54 4.74
C THR A 228 10.10 20.60 3.22
N LEU A 229 10.65 19.57 2.58
CA LEU A 229 10.69 19.43 1.12
C LEU A 229 9.27 19.31 0.54
N LEU A 230 8.42 18.49 1.15
CA LEU A 230 7.01 18.38 0.81
C LEU A 230 6.30 19.74 0.93
N ALA A 231 6.51 20.47 2.04
CA ALA A 231 5.96 21.80 2.26
C ALA A 231 6.43 22.81 1.18
N ALA A 232 7.66 22.70 0.68
CA ALA A 232 8.13 23.53 -0.42
C ALA A 232 7.37 23.25 -1.74
N THR A 233 6.75 22.07 -1.90
CA THR A 233 5.90 21.73 -3.06
C THR A 233 4.44 22.14 -2.90
N TRP A 234 4.07 22.77 -1.78
CA TRP A 234 2.66 23.09 -1.43
C TRP A 234 1.93 24.00 -2.44
N THR A 235 2.67 24.80 -3.22
CA THR A 235 2.10 25.69 -4.26
C THR A 235 2.67 25.46 -5.65
N THR A 236 3.61 24.53 -5.80
CA THR A 236 4.34 24.30 -7.06
C THR A 236 4.13 22.85 -7.49
N MET A 237 3.55 22.65 -8.68
CA MET A 237 3.12 21.33 -9.17
C MET A 237 4.26 20.47 -9.72
N ARG A 238 5.40 20.45 -9.04
CA ARG A 238 6.55 19.67 -9.50
C ARG A 238 6.53 18.30 -8.86
N ILE A 239 5.83 17.39 -9.52
CA ILE A 239 5.57 16.04 -9.02
C ILE A 239 6.84 15.24 -8.72
N ALA A 240 7.92 15.46 -9.49
CA ALA A 240 9.20 14.80 -9.27
C ALA A 240 9.79 15.09 -7.87
N VAL A 241 9.69 16.34 -7.41
CA VAL A 241 10.19 16.75 -6.09
C VAL A 241 9.33 16.14 -4.99
N ARG A 242 8.00 16.13 -5.19
CA ARG A 242 7.05 15.51 -4.24
C ARG A 242 7.25 14.00 -4.14
N ALA A 243 7.45 13.32 -5.27
CA ALA A 243 7.77 11.90 -5.33
C ALA A 243 9.09 11.59 -4.63
N THR A 244 10.11 12.44 -4.80
CA THR A 244 11.39 12.29 -4.08
C THR A 244 11.17 12.43 -2.58
N ALA A 245 10.41 13.43 -2.12
CA ALA A 245 10.08 13.58 -0.70
C ALA A 245 9.37 12.34 -0.14
N ALA A 246 8.41 11.79 -0.89
CA ALA A 246 7.68 10.57 -0.52
C ALA A 246 8.61 9.35 -0.39
N VAL A 247 9.42 9.08 -1.41
CA VAL A 247 10.38 7.96 -1.42
C VAL A 247 11.36 8.08 -0.27
N VAL A 248 11.92 9.27 -0.05
CA VAL A 248 12.86 9.53 1.04
C VAL A 248 12.21 9.34 2.40
N ALA A 249 10.98 9.83 2.61
CA ALA A 249 10.27 9.65 3.87
C ALA A 249 10.06 8.16 4.19
N VAL A 250 9.68 7.37 3.19
CA VAL A 250 9.52 5.91 3.31
C VAL A 250 10.86 5.23 3.61
N LEU A 251 11.92 5.58 2.88
CA LEU A 251 13.25 5.01 3.08
C LEU A 251 13.82 5.35 4.48
N LEU A 252 13.57 6.56 4.98
CA LEU A 252 13.94 6.94 6.35
C LEU A 252 13.14 6.15 7.39
N GLN A 253 11.82 6.00 7.20
CA GLN A 253 11.02 5.18 8.11
C GLN A 253 11.49 3.72 8.14
N LEU A 254 11.81 3.16 6.97
CA LEU A 254 12.39 1.83 6.85
C LEU A 254 13.76 1.75 7.55
N TRP A 255 14.62 2.75 7.36
CA TRP A 255 15.93 2.83 8.00
C TRP A 255 15.81 2.81 9.53
N TYR A 256 14.87 3.57 10.10
CA TYR A 256 14.67 3.60 11.55
C TYR A 256 14.28 2.23 12.13
N ILE A 257 13.52 1.41 11.39
CA ILE A 257 13.15 0.05 11.82
C ILE A 257 14.38 -0.85 11.94
N LEU A 258 15.42 -0.60 11.13
CA LEU A 258 16.64 -1.40 11.10
C LEU A 258 17.65 -1.00 12.19
N LEU A 259 17.42 0.12 12.89
CA LEU A 259 18.30 0.59 13.95
C LEU A 259 18.04 -0.16 15.28
N PRO A 260 19.03 -0.24 16.18
CA PRO A 260 18.79 -0.70 17.55
C PRO A 260 17.75 0.16 18.26
N TRP A 261 16.88 -0.49 19.04
CA TRP A 261 15.85 0.15 19.85
C TRP A 261 16.42 1.31 20.68
N SER A 262 15.81 2.47 20.54
CA SER A 262 16.25 3.76 21.11
C SER A 262 15.07 4.73 21.17
N ASP A 263 15.20 5.85 21.90
CA ASP A 263 14.16 6.88 22.00
C ASP A 263 13.75 7.47 20.63
N LEU A 264 14.62 7.35 19.62
CA LEU A 264 14.33 7.72 18.23
C LEU A 264 13.15 6.91 17.65
N HIS A 265 12.91 5.68 18.11
CA HIS A 265 11.81 4.82 17.64
C HIS A 265 10.46 5.44 17.97
N GLU A 266 10.27 5.93 19.21
CA GLU A 266 9.03 6.61 19.60
C GLU A 266 8.83 7.89 18.78
N PHE A 267 9.88 8.68 18.59
CA PHE A 267 9.81 9.89 17.76
C PHE A 267 9.48 9.57 16.30
N ALA A 268 10.10 8.55 15.72
CA ALA A 268 9.83 8.09 14.36
C ALA A 268 8.42 7.51 14.22
N ALA A 269 7.90 6.85 15.27
CA ALA A 269 6.52 6.36 15.32
C ALA A 269 5.49 7.50 15.35
N VAL A 270 5.82 8.67 15.90
CA VAL A 270 5.00 9.90 15.76
C VAL A 270 5.15 10.51 14.37
N LEU A 271 6.37 10.53 13.82
CA LEU A 271 6.68 11.16 12.54
C LEU A 271 5.95 10.50 11.36
N GLY A 272 5.79 9.16 11.38
CA GLY A 272 5.09 8.40 10.34
C GLY A 272 3.65 8.87 10.09
N PRO A 273 2.77 8.87 11.12
CA PRO A 273 1.42 9.42 11.04
C PRO A 273 1.34 10.88 10.59
N VAL A 274 2.20 11.74 11.13
CA VAL A 274 2.25 13.17 10.74
C VAL A 274 2.60 13.30 9.25
N SER A 275 3.58 12.52 8.79
CA SER A 275 4.01 12.50 7.39
C SER A 275 2.91 11.95 6.48
N ALA A 276 2.24 10.88 6.88
CA ALA A 276 1.12 10.30 6.13
C ALA A 276 0.00 11.32 5.89
N LEU A 277 -0.40 12.06 6.93
CA LEU A 277 -1.42 13.10 6.82
C LEU A 277 -0.95 14.28 5.95
N ALA A 278 0.31 14.69 6.09
CA ALA A 278 0.87 15.77 5.27
C ALA A 278 0.89 15.40 3.77
N PHE A 279 1.32 14.19 3.41
CA PHE A 279 1.33 13.72 2.01
C PHE A 279 -0.08 13.64 1.44
N ALA A 280 -1.05 13.11 2.21
CA ALA A 280 -2.45 13.06 1.80
C ALA A 280 -3.03 14.48 1.57
N ALA A 281 -2.87 15.39 2.53
CA ALA A 281 -3.40 16.76 2.44
C ALA A 281 -2.81 17.55 1.26
N VAL A 282 -1.49 17.45 1.04
CA VAL A 282 -0.82 18.10 -0.09
C VAL A 282 -1.31 17.55 -1.42
N SER A 283 -1.52 16.24 -1.52
CA SER A 283 -1.93 15.58 -2.76
C SER A 283 -3.39 15.91 -3.13
N LEU A 284 -4.27 16.03 -2.13
CA LEU A 284 -5.65 16.49 -2.33
C LEU A 284 -5.73 17.96 -2.77
N ARG A 285 -4.85 18.82 -2.25
CA ARG A 285 -4.80 20.24 -2.62
C ARG A 285 -4.36 20.45 -4.08
N ASP A 286 -3.54 19.56 -4.61
CA ASP A 286 -2.88 19.73 -5.90
C ASP A 286 -3.07 18.50 -6.80
N ALA A 287 -4.34 18.12 -7.01
CA ALA A 287 -4.72 16.88 -7.69
C ALA A 287 -4.55 16.88 -9.22
N ARG A 288 -3.93 17.91 -9.83
CA ARG A 288 -3.94 18.17 -11.28
C ARG A 288 -3.33 17.10 -12.21
N SER A 289 -2.74 16.06 -11.66
CA SER A 289 -2.23 14.90 -12.40
C SER A 289 -2.58 13.60 -11.68
N HIS A 290 -3.61 12.90 -12.15
CA HIS A 290 -4.13 11.65 -11.58
C HIS A 290 -3.02 10.59 -11.39
N ASP A 291 -2.32 10.23 -12.47
CA ASP A 291 -1.39 9.08 -12.51
C ASP A 291 -0.23 9.17 -11.51
N ALA A 292 0.21 10.38 -11.22
CA ALA A 292 1.37 10.62 -10.39
C ALA A 292 1.01 11.04 -8.95
N ASN A 293 -0.20 11.57 -8.71
CA ASN A 293 -0.65 11.93 -7.37
C ASN A 293 -1.24 10.74 -6.60
N MET A 294 -1.78 9.72 -7.27
CA MET A 294 -2.28 8.53 -6.59
C MET A 294 -1.22 7.79 -5.73
N PRO A 295 -0.01 7.48 -6.25
CA PRO A 295 1.02 6.83 -5.43
C PRO A 295 1.52 7.70 -4.27
N ILE A 296 1.55 9.01 -4.46
CA ILE A 296 2.03 9.96 -3.45
C ILE A 296 0.96 10.23 -2.38
N GLY A 297 -0.29 10.39 -2.78
CA GLY A 297 -1.39 10.79 -1.91
C GLY A 297 -2.11 9.64 -1.22
N VAL A 298 -1.99 8.41 -1.72
CA VAL A 298 -2.68 7.23 -1.17
C VAL A 298 -1.68 6.17 -0.71
N TYR A 299 -0.80 5.68 -1.60
CA TYR A 299 0.10 4.57 -1.25
C TYR A 299 1.19 4.99 -0.25
N THR A 300 1.74 6.20 -0.40
CA THR A 300 2.78 6.70 0.51
C THR A 300 2.25 6.86 1.95
N PRO A 301 1.10 7.51 2.22
CA PRO A 301 0.52 7.55 3.56
C PRO A 301 0.29 6.18 4.19
N VAL A 302 -0.24 5.21 3.42
CA VAL A 302 -0.44 3.83 3.91
C VAL A 302 0.88 3.19 4.31
N LEU A 303 1.89 3.31 3.45
CA LEU A 303 3.19 2.71 3.70
C LEU A 303 3.87 3.35 4.91
N LEU A 304 3.79 4.67 5.07
CA LEU A 304 4.31 5.38 6.23
C LEU A 304 3.62 4.95 7.53
N LEU A 305 2.29 4.80 7.52
CA LEU A 305 1.54 4.30 8.68
C LEU A 305 1.92 2.86 9.01
N PHE A 306 2.00 1.98 8.00
CA PHE A 306 2.39 0.59 8.20
C PHE A 306 3.81 0.46 8.77
N LEU A 307 4.77 1.22 8.23
CA LEU A 307 6.15 1.25 8.72
C LEU A 307 6.29 1.90 10.10
N SER A 308 5.36 2.79 10.50
CA SER A 308 5.36 3.39 11.84
C SER A 308 4.89 2.43 12.94
N ALA A 309 4.12 1.39 12.61
CA ALA A 309 3.60 0.44 13.59
C ALA A 309 4.70 -0.31 14.39
N PRO A 310 5.70 -0.97 13.77
CA PRO A 310 6.74 -1.66 14.54
C PRO A 310 7.58 -0.70 15.40
N LEU A 311 7.74 0.56 14.99
CA LEU A 311 8.52 1.56 15.73
C LEU A 311 7.82 2.01 17.02
N GLY A 312 6.48 1.92 17.06
CA GLY A 312 5.69 2.23 18.26
C GLY A 312 5.40 1.01 19.15
N SER A 313 5.93 -0.18 18.82
CA SER A 313 5.63 -1.42 19.56
C SER A 313 5.95 -1.26 21.06
N GLY A 314 5.02 -1.67 21.93
CA GLY A 314 5.17 -1.51 23.39
C GLY A 314 5.01 -0.08 23.92
N SER A 315 4.74 0.91 23.06
CA SER A 315 4.53 2.31 23.47
C SER A 315 3.11 2.79 23.17
N HIS A 316 2.63 3.73 23.97
CA HIS A 316 1.34 4.40 23.78
C HIS A 316 1.23 5.15 22.45
N VAL A 317 2.38 5.52 21.86
CA VAL A 317 2.47 6.17 20.55
C VAL A 317 1.86 5.31 19.45
N LEU A 318 1.81 3.98 19.59
CA LEU A 318 1.19 3.07 18.63
C LEU A 318 -0.29 3.39 18.35
N TRP A 319 -0.99 3.94 19.35
CA TRP A 319 -2.40 4.34 19.20
C TRP A 319 -2.61 5.52 18.26
N LEU A 320 -1.56 6.27 17.89
CA LEU A 320 -1.64 7.34 16.89
C LEU A 320 -2.02 6.82 15.49
N LEU A 321 -1.88 5.53 15.22
CA LEU A 321 -2.35 4.90 13.97
C LEU A 321 -3.87 5.07 13.78
N LEU A 322 -4.67 5.01 14.85
CA LEU A 322 -6.13 5.16 14.77
C LEU A 322 -6.57 6.56 14.35
N PRO A 323 -6.23 7.65 15.08
CA PRO A 323 -6.63 8.99 14.66
C PRO A 323 -6.04 9.35 13.29
N ALA A 324 -4.87 8.84 12.92
CA ALA A 324 -4.30 9.09 11.59
C ALA A 324 -5.08 8.40 10.46
N THR A 325 -5.42 7.12 10.59
CA THR A 325 -6.23 6.40 9.60
C THR A 325 -7.66 6.96 9.50
N VAL A 326 -8.26 7.34 10.63
CA VAL A 326 -9.55 8.06 10.67
C VAL A 326 -9.45 9.42 10.00
N ALA A 327 -8.36 10.17 10.23
CA ALA A 327 -8.13 11.45 9.57
C ALA A 327 -7.91 11.30 8.05
N LEU A 328 -7.25 10.24 7.57
CA LEU A 328 -7.19 9.93 6.13
C LEU A 328 -8.60 9.66 5.57
N ALA A 329 -9.41 8.88 6.28
CA ALA A 329 -10.80 8.62 5.89
C ALA A 329 -11.61 9.93 5.79
N ALA A 330 -11.49 10.79 6.81
CA ALA A 330 -12.16 12.09 6.86
C ALA A 330 -11.67 13.03 5.75
N LEU A 331 -10.36 13.11 5.49
CA LEU A 331 -9.79 13.92 4.42
C LEU A 331 -10.34 13.50 3.06
N GLY A 332 -10.40 12.20 2.78
CA GLY A 332 -11.02 11.67 1.57
C GLY A 332 -12.51 12.01 1.50
N HIS A 333 -13.25 11.79 2.59
CA HIS A 333 -14.69 12.08 2.65
C HIS A 333 -15.03 13.55 2.35
N PHE A 334 -14.31 14.50 2.98
CA PHE A 334 -14.58 15.92 2.81
C PHE A 334 -14.20 16.45 1.42
N HIS A 335 -13.27 15.79 0.72
CA HIS A 335 -12.77 16.25 -0.59
C HIS A 335 -13.34 15.47 -1.79
N ARG A 336 -14.14 14.42 -1.57
CA ARG A 336 -14.68 13.61 -2.68
C ARG A 336 -15.73 14.33 -3.53
N ASP A 337 -16.42 15.32 -2.95
CA ASP A 337 -17.55 16.04 -3.58
C ASP A 337 -17.19 17.50 -3.94
N THR A 338 -15.91 17.87 -3.93
CA THR A 338 -15.44 19.27 -4.15
C THR A 338 -15.62 19.80 -5.59
N GLY A 339 -16.36 19.08 -6.45
CA GLY A 339 -16.69 19.48 -7.83
C GLY A 339 -15.59 19.26 -8.88
N SER A 340 -14.34 19.06 -8.47
CA SER A 340 -13.22 18.74 -9.36
C SER A 340 -13.01 17.22 -9.50
N PRO A 341 -13.14 16.63 -10.71
CA PRO A 341 -12.98 15.19 -10.92
C PRO A 341 -11.63 14.64 -10.42
N GLU A 342 -10.56 15.37 -10.69
CA GLU A 342 -9.18 15.00 -10.32
C GLU A 342 -8.99 14.81 -8.81
N VAL A 343 -9.59 15.68 -7.99
CA VAL A 343 -9.55 15.56 -6.52
C VAL A 343 -10.40 14.37 -6.08
N GLY A 344 -11.58 14.17 -6.69
CA GLY A 344 -12.46 13.05 -6.40
C GLY A 344 -11.79 11.70 -6.64
N ASP A 345 -10.96 11.60 -7.68
CA ASP A 345 -10.22 10.39 -8.04
C ASP A 345 -9.17 9.98 -7.00
N VAL A 346 -8.57 10.94 -6.28
CA VAL A 346 -7.64 10.67 -5.17
C VAL A 346 -8.38 10.52 -3.85
N ALA A 347 -9.41 11.33 -3.62
CA ALA A 347 -10.17 11.39 -2.39
C ALA A 347 -10.96 10.10 -2.11
N ARG A 348 -11.58 9.49 -3.13
CA ARG A 348 -12.34 8.24 -2.94
C ARG A 348 -11.46 7.05 -2.53
N PRO A 349 -10.33 6.75 -3.21
CA PRO A 349 -9.39 5.74 -2.73
C PRO A 349 -8.82 6.07 -1.35
N LEU A 350 -8.54 7.35 -1.06
CA LEU A 350 -8.04 7.76 0.25
C LEU A 350 -9.05 7.49 1.37
N GLU A 351 -10.33 7.78 1.14
CA GLU A 351 -11.43 7.48 2.06
C GLU A 351 -11.55 5.97 2.30
N LEU A 352 -11.58 5.19 1.21
CA LEU A 352 -11.63 3.73 1.25
C LEU A 352 -10.46 3.14 2.05
N VAL A 353 -9.25 3.60 1.74
CA VAL A 353 -8.01 3.16 2.38
C VAL A 353 -7.94 3.61 3.84
N GLY A 354 -8.44 4.80 4.19
CA GLY A 354 -8.53 5.24 5.58
C GLY A 354 -9.50 4.38 6.40
N LEU A 355 -10.67 4.04 5.84
CA LEU A 355 -11.67 3.18 6.49
C LEU A 355 -11.15 1.76 6.70
N CYS A 356 -10.57 1.15 5.67
CA CYS A 356 -9.93 -0.17 5.78
C CYS A 356 -8.70 -0.11 6.69
N GLY A 357 -7.91 0.96 6.57
CA GLY A 357 -6.73 1.22 7.37
C GLY A 357 -7.03 1.35 8.85
N THR A 358 -8.21 1.89 9.23
CA THR A 358 -8.64 1.97 10.63
C THR A 358 -8.82 0.57 11.24
N ALA A 359 -9.45 -0.36 10.51
CA ALA A 359 -9.57 -1.75 10.96
C ALA A 359 -8.19 -2.42 11.05
N VAL A 360 -7.32 -2.22 10.05
CA VAL A 360 -5.96 -2.75 10.06
C VAL A 360 -5.11 -2.14 11.19
N ALA A 361 -5.30 -0.88 11.53
CA ALA A 361 -4.64 -0.23 12.65
C ALA A 361 -5.02 -0.89 13.99
N PHE A 362 -6.29 -1.23 14.20
CA PHE A 362 -6.69 -2.04 15.36
C PHE A 362 -6.00 -3.40 15.39
N LEU A 363 -5.87 -4.06 14.23
CA LEU A 363 -5.16 -5.34 14.14
C LEU A 363 -3.67 -5.21 14.50
N LEU A 364 -3.00 -4.18 14.00
CA LEU A 364 -1.58 -3.90 14.29
C LEU A 364 -1.38 -3.55 15.76
N ILE A 365 -2.26 -2.70 16.32
CA ILE A 365 -2.24 -2.36 17.75
C ILE A 365 -2.43 -3.63 18.59
N TRP A 366 -3.41 -4.46 18.25
CA TRP A 366 -3.66 -5.71 18.97
C TRP A 366 -2.47 -6.68 18.91
N TRP A 367 -1.84 -6.81 17.73
CA TRP A 367 -0.71 -7.72 17.52
C TRP A 367 0.58 -7.27 18.22
N LEU A 368 0.83 -5.96 18.28
CA LEU A 368 2.05 -5.36 18.83
C LEU A 368 1.89 -4.90 20.29
N SER A 369 0.66 -4.97 20.84
CA SER A 369 0.43 -4.75 22.28
C SER A 369 0.84 -6.00 23.06
N PRO A 370 1.43 -5.84 24.26
CA PRO A 370 1.71 -6.97 25.12
C PRO A 370 0.45 -7.81 25.42
N PRO A 371 0.60 -9.14 25.56
CA PRO A 371 -0.48 -9.99 26.03
C PRO A 371 -0.85 -9.66 27.49
N MET A 372 -2.08 -9.99 27.86
CA MET A 372 -2.62 -9.82 29.22
C MET A 372 -1.67 -10.38 30.28
N GLY A 373 -1.34 -9.56 31.29
CA GLY A 373 -0.55 -9.97 32.47
C GLY A 373 0.93 -9.57 32.46
N ALA A 374 1.43 -8.94 31.40
CA ALA A 374 2.62 -8.09 31.52
C ALA A 374 2.20 -6.79 32.24
N ASP A 375 2.98 -6.30 33.20
CA ASP A 375 2.71 -5.11 34.06
C ASP A 375 2.54 -3.76 33.30
N GLU A 376 2.14 -3.79 32.04
CA GLU A 376 1.96 -2.64 31.17
C GLU A 376 0.51 -2.16 31.16
N ARG A 377 0.33 -0.84 31.06
CA ARG A 377 -0.97 -0.16 31.06
C ARG A 377 -1.83 -0.48 29.82
N MET A 378 -1.34 -1.26 28.86
CA MET A 378 -1.96 -1.49 27.55
C MET A 378 -2.14 -2.98 27.25
N ASP A 379 -3.32 -3.50 27.59
CA ASP A 379 -3.70 -4.87 27.31
C ASP A 379 -4.35 -4.99 25.92
N SER A 380 -3.86 -5.94 25.10
CA SER A 380 -4.48 -6.40 23.84
C SER A 380 -6.00 -6.60 23.94
N THR A 381 -6.52 -6.94 25.12
CA THR A 381 -7.92 -7.21 25.41
C THR A 381 -8.80 -5.94 25.37
N ILE A 382 -8.25 -4.77 25.73
CA ILE A 382 -8.93 -3.47 25.61
C ILE A 382 -9.09 -3.09 24.13
N VAL A 383 -8.07 -3.41 23.31
CA VAL A 383 -8.08 -3.13 21.87
C VAL A 383 -9.28 -3.79 21.18
N VAL A 384 -9.59 -5.03 21.53
CA VAL A 384 -10.75 -5.77 21.00
C VAL A 384 -12.07 -5.09 21.37
N ALA A 385 -12.21 -4.62 22.61
CA ALA A 385 -13.43 -3.92 23.05
C ALA A 385 -13.62 -2.61 22.28
N VAL A 386 -12.58 -1.79 22.18
CA VAL A 386 -12.61 -0.53 21.43
C VAL A 386 -12.84 -0.79 19.93
N PHE A 387 -12.27 -1.87 19.37
CA PHE A 387 -12.49 -2.28 18.00
C PHE A 387 -13.97 -2.54 17.70
N PHE A 388 -14.70 -3.27 18.54
CA PHE A 388 -16.12 -3.54 18.26
C PHE A 388 -17.00 -2.29 18.34
N LEU A 389 -16.69 -1.35 19.23
CA LEU A 389 -17.34 -0.04 19.26
C LEU A 389 -17.09 0.73 17.95
N ALA A 390 -15.84 0.75 17.49
CA ALA A 390 -15.47 1.37 16.23
C ALA A 390 -16.09 0.66 15.01
N ALA A 391 -16.20 -0.67 15.04
CA ALA A 391 -16.80 -1.48 13.97
C ALA A 391 -18.30 -1.18 13.82
N VAL A 392 -19.03 -1.03 14.93
CA VAL A 392 -20.45 -0.60 14.89
C VAL A 392 -20.57 0.79 14.27
N ALA A 393 -19.72 1.74 14.67
CA ALA A 393 -19.71 3.09 14.11
C ALA A 393 -19.37 3.08 12.60
N ALA A 394 -18.36 2.29 12.20
CA ALA A 394 -17.96 2.13 10.80
C ALA A 394 -19.08 1.52 9.95
N PHE A 395 -19.76 0.49 10.45
CA PHE A 395 -20.87 -0.15 9.74
C PHE A 395 -22.07 0.78 9.58
N PHE A 396 -22.36 1.58 10.60
CA PHE A 396 -23.41 2.60 10.53
C PHE A 396 -23.08 3.69 9.50
N TRP A 397 -21.80 4.08 9.44
CA TRP A 397 -21.32 5.03 8.44
C TRP A 397 -21.39 4.43 7.02
N LEU A 398 -20.98 3.17 6.84
CA LEU A 398 -21.01 2.46 5.55
C LEU A 398 -22.44 2.25 5.03
N GLU A 399 -23.40 1.97 5.91
CA GLU A 399 -24.83 1.87 5.56
C GLU A 399 -25.33 3.16 4.90
N ARG A 400 -24.95 4.31 5.46
CA ARG A 400 -25.39 5.64 4.99
C ARG A 400 -24.71 6.09 3.69
N HIS A 401 -23.49 5.61 3.43
CA HIS A 401 -22.63 6.09 2.35
C HIS A 401 -22.26 4.97 1.37
N ASN A 402 -23.23 4.14 0.95
CA ASN A 402 -23.10 2.85 0.25
C ASN A 402 -22.39 2.85 -1.13
N ASN A 403 -21.25 3.52 -1.27
CA ASN A 403 -20.56 3.78 -2.54
C ASN A 403 -19.23 3.01 -2.68
N PHE A 404 -18.83 2.21 -1.69
CA PHE A 404 -17.50 1.57 -1.62
C PHE A 404 -17.50 0.05 -1.91
N GLY A 405 -18.65 -0.53 -2.23
CA GLY A 405 -18.78 -1.96 -2.47
C GLY A 405 -18.46 -2.83 -1.23
N PRO A 406 -18.08 -4.10 -1.42
CA PRO A 406 -17.91 -5.06 -0.31
C PRO A 406 -16.59 -4.93 0.44
N VAL A 407 -15.60 -4.20 -0.09
CA VAL A 407 -14.20 -4.23 0.42
C VAL A 407 -14.10 -3.78 1.88
N PRO A 408 -14.65 -2.62 2.31
CA PRO A 408 -14.58 -2.22 3.73
C PRO A 408 -15.23 -3.24 4.65
N TRP A 409 -16.39 -3.76 4.27
CA TRP A 409 -17.10 -4.78 5.04
C TRP A 409 -16.24 -6.01 5.24
N MET A 410 -15.60 -6.50 4.18
CA MET A 410 -14.72 -7.67 4.22
C MET A 410 -13.51 -7.45 5.15
N VAL A 411 -12.89 -6.27 5.10
CA VAL A 411 -11.74 -5.95 5.95
C VAL A 411 -12.14 -5.92 7.42
N TRP A 412 -13.23 -5.21 7.77
CA TRP A 412 -13.70 -5.14 9.15
C TRP A 412 -14.15 -6.50 9.70
N TRP A 413 -14.84 -7.31 8.89
CA TRP A 413 -15.20 -8.69 9.28
C TRP A 413 -13.96 -9.57 9.46
N GLY A 414 -13.00 -9.49 8.55
CA GLY A 414 -11.74 -10.23 8.63
C GLY A 414 -10.97 -9.89 9.90
N VAL A 415 -10.82 -8.59 10.20
CA VAL A 415 -10.18 -8.13 11.43
C VAL A 415 -10.95 -8.61 12.67
N ALA A 416 -12.29 -8.53 12.67
CA ALA A 416 -13.10 -8.99 13.80
C ALA A 416 -12.85 -10.46 14.14
N ILE A 417 -12.66 -11.32 13.13
CA ILE A 417 -12.32 -12.74 13.34
C ILE A 417 -10.93 -12.87 13.99
N VAL A 418 -9.93 -12.14 13.48
CA VAL A 418 -8.54 -12.26 13.94
C VAL A 418 -8.37 -11.73 15.36
N VAL A 419 -8.88 -10.53 15.66
CA VAL A 419 -8.68 -9.90 16.99
C VAL A 419 -9.42 -10.63 18.11
N THR A 420 -10.49 -11.36 17.78
CA THR A 420 -11.23 -12.21 18.76
C THR A 420 -10.62 -13.59 18.95
N TRP A 421 -9.54 -13.93 18.23
CA TRP A 421 -8.93 -15.25 18.29
C TRP A 421 -8.55 -15.69 19.71
N ASN A 422 -8.06 -14.78 20.55
CA ASN A 422 -7.71 -15.10 21.94
C ASN A 422 -8.94 -15.59 22.73
N LEU A 423 -10.09 -14.94 22.57
CA LEU A 423 -11.33 -15.33 23.23
C LEU A 423 -11.89 -16.63 22.65
N ALA A 424 -11.94 -16.73 21.32
CA ALA A 424 -12.44 -17.91 20.63
C ALA A 424 -11.59 -19.16 20.87
N ARG A 425 -10.27 -19.01 20.98
CA ARG A 425 -9.36 -20.10 21.36
C ARG A 425 -9.74 -20.69 22.70
N ASN A 426 -10.09 -19.86 23.69
CA ASN A 426 -10.52 -20.34 25.01
C ASN A 426 -11.89 -21.05 24.97
N VAL A 427 -12.77 -20.62 24.08
CA VAL A 427 -14.04 -21.30 23.80
C VAL A 427 -13.84 -22.66 23.10
N LEU A 428 -12.84 -22.78 22.22
CA LEU A 428 -12.57 -23.99 21.43
C LEU A 428 -11.69 -25.03 22.15
N LEU A 429 -10.71 -24.58 22.93
CA LEU A 429 -9.71 -25.45 23.57
C LEU A 429 -10.09 -25.89 25.00
N GLN A 430 -11.36 -25.71 25.40
CA GLN A 430 -11.86 -26.12 26.72
C GLN A 430 -11.11 -25.47 27.90
N THR A 431 -10.76 -24.19 27.77
CA THR A 431 -10.08 -23.41 28.83
C THR A 431 -10.97 -22.29 29.38
N PRO A 432 -12.11 -22.62 30.03
CA PRO A 432 -13.14 -21.64 30.39
C PRO A 432 -12.71 -20.65 31.47
N VAL A 433 -11.62 -20.90 32.20
CA VAL A 433 -11.09 -20.01 33.25
C VAL A 433 -10.90 -18.58 32.71
N TRP A 434 -10.33 -18.46 31.51
CA TRP A 434 -10.06 -17.17 30.85
C TRP A 434 -11.32 -16.47 30.32
N LEU A 435 -12.46 -17.16 30.29
CA LEU A 435 -13.76 -16.58 29.89
C LEU A 435 -14.47 -15.88 31.06
N THR A 436 -13.98 -16.07 32.29
CA THR A 436 -14.61 -15.54 33.50
C THR A 436 -14.09 -14.17 33.92
N ASP A 437 -13.11 -13.63 33.20
CA ASP A 437 -12.61 -12.28 33.40
C ASP A 437 -13.70 -11.24 33.03
N PRO A 438 -13.94 -10.19 33.86
CA PRO A 438 -14.82 -9.08 33.50
C PRO A 438 -14.61 -8.51 32.09
N ILE A 439 -13.36 -8.41 31.63
CA ILE A 439 -13.09 -7.87 30.28
C ILE A 439 -13.55 -8.83 29.18
N ALA A 440 -13.50 -10.15 29.42
CA ALA A 440 -14.01 -11.16 28.47
C ALA A 440 -15.53 -11.05 28.32
N LEU A 441 -16.26 -10.77 29.41
CA LEU A 441 -17.70 -10.48 29.35
C LEU A 441 -17.99 -9.21 28.55
N ILE A 442 -17.22 -8.14 28.75
CA ILE A 442 -17.37 -6.89 27.99
C ILE A 442 -17.18 -7.15 26.49
N GLN A 443 -16.14 -7.90 26.11
CA GLN A 443 -15.94 -8.30 24.72
C GLN A 443 -17.10 -9.13 24.17
N ALA A 444 -17.58 -10.13 24.93
CA ALA A 444 -18.69 -10.97 24.53
C ALA A 444 -19.98 -10.14 24.30
N ALA A 445 -20.26 -9.18 25.18
CA ALA A 445 -21.39 -8.27 25.05
C ALA A 445 -21.25 -7.37 23.81
N LEU A 446 -20.07 -6.80 23.56
CA LEU A 446 -19.80 -5.95 22.40
C LEU A 446 -19.87 -6.73 21.07
N ILE A 447 -19.39 -7.98 21.04
CA ILE A 447 -19.60 -8.89 19.91
C ILE A 447 -21.10 -9.10 19.67
N GLY A 448 -21.88 -9.33 20.73
CA GLY A 448 -23.34 -9.48 20.64
C GLY A 448 -24.03 -8.25 20.06
N VAL A 449 -23.66 -7.05 20.52
CA VAL A 449 -24.15 -5.78 19.97
C VAL A 449 -23.77 -5.62 18.50
N PHE A 450 -22.52 -5.91 18.14
CA PHE A 450 -22.03 -5.88 16.77
C PHE A 450 -22.82 -6.84 15.86
N LEU A 451 -23.07 -8.07 16.30
CA LEU A 451 -23.87 -9.05 15.56
C LEU A 451 -25.33 -8.61 15.41
N GLY A 452 -25.94 -8.06 16.46
CA GLY A 452 -27.29 -7.49 16.39
C GLY A 452 -27.38 -6.35 15.38
N PHE A 453 -26.35 -5.50 15.33
CA PHE A 453 -26.25 -4.42 14.36
C PHE A 453 -26.02 -4.94 12.93
N ALA A 454 -25.11 -5.91 12.75
CA ALA A 454 -24.89 -6.55 11.45
C ALA A 454 -26.17 -7.24 10.92
N PHE A 455 -26.98 -7.82 11.79
CA PHE A 455 -28.27 -8.40 11.41
C PHE A 455 -29.27 -7.35 10.91
N ARG A 456 -29.31 -6.16 11.53
CA ARG A 456 -30.09 -5.03 11.01
C ARG A 456 -29.65 -4.65 9.60
N LEU A 457 -28.35 -4.68 9.35
CA LEU A 457 -27.70 -4.29 8.09
C LEU A 457 -27.71 -5.36 6.99
N ARG A 458 -28.33 -6.53 7.24
CA ARG A 458 -28.35 -7.65 6.29
C ARG A 458 -28.84 -7.28 4.89
N GLY A 459 -29.70 -6.27 4.77
CA GLY A 459 -30.19 -5.76 3.48
C GLY A 459 -29.07 -5.19 2.61
N ALA A 460 -28.12 -4.47 3.20
CA ALA A 460 -26.95 -3.95 2.50
C ALA A 460 -26.02 -5.06 2.00
N LEU A 461 -25.92 -6.16 2.74
CA LEU A 461 -25.09 -7.33 2.41
C LEU A 461 -25.70 -8.21 1.31
N GLY A 462 -27.02 -8.13 1.10
CA GLY A 462 -27.74 -8.97 0.14
C GLY A 462 -27.35 -8.73 -1.34
N GLY A 463 -26.78 -7.56 -1.64
CA GLY A 463 -26.30 -7.22 -2.99
C GLY A 463 -24.92 -7.78 -3.33
N PHE A 464 -24.20 -8.37 -2.37
CA PHE A 464 -22.85 -8.89 -2.60
C PHE A 464 -22.83 -10.28 -3.22
N HIS A 465 -21.69 -10.66 -3.80
CA HIS A 465 -21.49 -11.98 -4.39
C HIS A 465 -21.76 -13.11 -3.37
N PRO A 466 -22.41 -14.24 -3.75
CA PRO A 466 -22.79 -15.31 -2.82
C PRO A 466 -21.65 -15.83 -1.92
N TRP A 467 -20.44 -15.99 -2.45
CA TRP A 467 -19.27 -16.40 -1.64
C TRP A 467 -18.93 -15.41 -0.51
N ILE A 468 -19.14 -14.11 -0.71
CA ILE A 468 -18.92 -13.09 0.33
C ILE A 468 -19.99 -13.21 1.42
N GLN A 469 -21.24 -13.47 1.02
CA GLN A 469 -22.33 -13.71 1.96
C GLN A 469 -22.08 -14.97 2.81
N VAL A 470 -21.58 -16.04 2.19
CA VAL A 470 -21.16 -17.26 2.89
C VAL A 470 -20.04 -16.97 3.88
N ALA A 471 -19.02 -16.20 3.48
CA ALA A 471 -17.94 -15.81 4.39
C ALA A 471 -18.44 -15.02 5.61
N PHE A 472 -19.36 -14.07 5.41
CA PHE A 472 -19.99 -13.34 6.52
C PHE A 472 -20.87 -14.24 7.39
N ALA A 473 -21.59 -15.20 6.81
CA ALA A 473 -22.36 -16.16 7.60
C ALA A 473 -21.44 -17.01 8.49
N VAL A 474 -20.31 -17.50 7.97
CA VAL A 474 -19.30 -18.24 8.76
C VAL A 474 -18.74 -17.35 9.88
N ALA A 475 -18.44 -16.08 9.59
CA ALA A 475 -17.97 -15.13 10.58
C ALA A 475 -19.00 -14.89 11.71
N VAL A 476 -20.29 -14.76 11.36
CA VAL A 476 -21.39 -14.64 12.33
C VAL A 476 -21.47 -15.89 13.21
N LEU A 477 -21.34 -17.09 12.65
CA LEU A 477 -21.35 -18.32 13.43
C LEU A 477 -20.19 -18.35 14.43
N TYR A 478 -18.98 -18.09 13.97
CA TYR A 478 -17.79 -18.02 14.81
C TYR A 478 -17.94 -16.99 15.95
N LEU A 479 -18.35 -15.76 15.64
CA LEU A 479 -18.52 -14.69 16.63
C LEU A 479 -19.69 -14.97 17.59
N SER A 480 -20.80 -15.53 17.11
CA SER A 480 -21.97 -15.84 17.95
C SER A 480 -21.65 -16.93 18.97
N MET A 481 -20.92 -17.98 18.57
CA MET A 481 -20.46 -19.00 19.50
C MET A 481 -19.53 -18.40 20.56
N THR A 482 -18.56 -17.60 20.12
CA THR A 482 -17.58 -16.96 21.01
C THR A 482 -18.28 -16.07 22.05
N SER A 483 -19.24 -15.25 21.61
CA SER A 483 -20.03 -14.37 22.49
C SER A 483 -20.90 -15.16 23.47
N ILE A 484 -21.71 -16.11 23.00
CA ILE A 484 -22.66 -16.86 23.84
C ILE A 484 -21.94 -17.73 24.86
N VAL A 485 -20.94 -18.53 24.45
CA VAL A 485 -20.23 -19.42 25.37
C VAL A 485 -19.52 -18.63 26.46
N THR A 486 -18.86 -17.52 26.10
CA THR A 486 -18.20 -16.65 27.07
C THR A 486 -19.19 -16.08 28.08
N ALA A 487 -20.32 -15.52 27.61
CA ALA A 487 -21.32 -14.93 28.50
C ALA A 487 -21.95 -15.96 29.46
N VAL A 488 -22.25 -17.16 28.97
CA VAL A 488 -22.87 -18.22 29.80
C VAL A 488 -21.85 -18.83 30.76
N ALA A 489 -20.59 -19.02 30.35
CA ALA A 489 -19.51 -19.45 31.24
C ALA A 489 -19.25 -18.44 32.37
N TRP A 490 -19.22 -17.15 32.03
CA TRP A 490 -19.09 -16.06 33.01
C TRP A 490 -20.28 -16.04 34.00
N LEU A 491 -21.51 -16.15 33.50
CA LEU A 491 -22.71 -16.22 34.35
C LEU A 491 -22.69 -17.45 35.25
N GLY A 492 -22.26 -18.60 34.71
CA GLY A 492 -22.08 -19.82 35.48
C GLY A 492 -21.06 -19.65 36.61
N ASN A 493 -19.94 -18.97 36.34
CA ASN A 493 -18.94 -18.66 37.36
C ASN A 493 -19.51 -17.77 38.48
N LEU A 494 -20.33 -16.78 38.12
CA LEU A 494 -20.98 -15.92 39.10
C LEU A 494 -21.94 -16.70 40.02
N LEU A 495 -22.65 -17.70 39.48
CA LEU A 495 -23.66 -18.46 40.21
C LEU A 495 -23.09 -19.63 41.03
N GLY A 496 -21.98 -20.22 40.60
CA GLY A 496 -21.48 -21.48 41.17
C GLY A 496 -19.97 -21.62 41.18
N ALA A 497 -19.22 -20.51 41.08
CA ALA A 497 -17.76 -20.47 41.03
C ALA A 497 -17.20 -21.45 39.96
N SER A 498 -16.12 -22.17 40.26
CA SER A 498 -15.47 -23.05 39.28
C SER A 498 -16.40 -24.14 38.71
N THR A 499 -17.25 -24.75 39.55
CA THR A 499 -18.21 -25.76 39.09
C THR A 499 -19.27 -25.13 38.20
N GLY A 500 -19.81 -23.97 38.60
CA GLY A 500 -20.78 -23.22 37.81
C GLY A 500 -20.21 -22.74 36.47
N MET A 501 -18.94 -22.34 36.43
CA MET A 501 -18.22 -21.95 35.21
C MET A 501 -18.20 -23.08 34.18
N TRP A 502 -17.81 -24.30 34.58
CA TRP A 502 -17.78 -25.46 33.69
C TRP A 502 -19.19 -25.84 33.21
N ILE A 503 -20.18 -25.79 34.10
CA ILE A 503 -21.58 -26.02 33.74
C ILE A 503 -22.04 -24.96 32.72
N GLY A 504 -21.74 -23.68 32.95
CA GLY A 504 -22.05 -22.58 32.06
C GLY A 504 -21.37 -22.73 30.69
N TYR A 505 -20.10 -23.13 30.67
CA TYR A 505 -19.36 -23.43 29.43
C TYR A 505 -20.04 -24.54 28.61
N LEU A 506 -20.42 -25.64 29.25
CA LEU A 506 -21.11 -26.76 28.59
C LEU A 506 -22.51 -26.34 28.09
N ILE A 507 -23.29 -25.64 28.92
CA ILE A 507 -24.61 -25.12 28.55
C ILE A 507 -24.49 -24.14 27.37
N GLY A 508 -23.47 -23.27 27.37
CA GLY A 508 -23.20 -22.35 26.28
C GLY A 508 -22.98 -23.09 24.95
N HIS A 509 -22.14 -24.13 24.96
CA HIS A 509 -21.88 -24.93 23.75
C HIS A 509 -23.12 -25.67 23.26
N THR A 510 -23.84 -26.35 24.16
CA THR A 510 -25.12 -27.00 23.84
C THR A 510 -26.13 -25.99 23.30
N GLY A 511 -26.25 -24.83 23.93
CA GLY A 511 -27.16 -23.76 23.53
C GLY A 511 -26.88 -23.24 22.13
N VAL A 512 -25.61 -23.00 21.80
CA VAL A 512 -25.20 -22.58 20.45
C VAL A 512 -25.57 -23.63 19.40
N SER A 513 -25.32 -24.91 19.68
CA SER A 513 -25.60 -25.99 18.72
C SER A 513 -27.10 -26.13 18.45
N VAL A 514 -27.93 -26.06 19.49
CA VAL A 514 -29.40 -26.05 19.36
C VAL A 514 -29.86 -24.78 18.63
N LEU A 515 -29.32 -23.62 18.97
CA LEU A 515 -29.67 -22.34 18.35
C LEU A 515 -29.43 -22.35 16.85
N TRP A 516 -28.27 -22.83 16.39
CA TRP A 516 -27.98 -22.92 14.95
C TRP A 516 -28.96 -23.84 14.22
N MET A 517 -29.32 -24.97 14.81
CA MET A 517 -30.28 -25.92 14.24
C MET A 517 -31.70 -25.36 14.17
N VAL A 518 -32.15 -24.68 15.23
CA VAL A 518 -33.46 -24.03 15.26
C VAL A 518 -33.52 -22.88 14.24
N LEU A 519 -32.46 -22.07 14.15
CA LEU A 519 -32.37 -21.00 13.15
C LEU A 519 -32.37 -21.57 11.72
N ALA A 520 -31.65 -22.68 11.47
CA ALA A 520 -31.66 -23.34 10.18
C ALA A 520 -33.05 -23.82 9.78
N ALA A 521 -33.74 -24.51 10.70
CA ALA A 521 -35.11 -24.95 10.51
C ALA A 521 -36.05 -23.76 10.26
N TRP A 522 -35.90 -22.68 11.03
CA TRP A 522 -36.71 -21.47 10.87
C TRP A 522 -36.51 -20.81 9.51
N VAL A 523 -35.26 -20.61 9.06
CA VAL A 523 -34.96 -20.01 7.74
C VAL A 523 -35.52 -20.85 6.59
N LEU A 524 -35.48 -22.19 6.70
CA LEU A 524 -36.00 -23.10 5.66
C LEU A 524 -37.52 -23.21 5.63
N LEU A 525 -38.18 -22.85 6.73
CA LEU A 525 -39.64 -22.93 6.87
C LEU A 525 -40.33 -21.56 6.78
N ALA A 526 -39.60 -20.45 6.93
CA ALA A 526 -40.16 -19.10 6.92
C ALA A 526 -40.80 -18.75 5.55
N PRO A 527 -42.12 -18.50 5.49
CA PRO A 527 -42.80 -18.15 4.25
C PRO A 527 -42.47 -16.71 3.82
N GLY A 528 -42.07 -16.52 2.56
CA GLY A 528 -42.12 -15.23 1.84
C GLY A 528 -41.20 -14.09 2.31
N ARG A 529 -40.17 -14.34 3.12
CA ARG A 529 -39.28 -13.28 3.66
C ARG A 529 -37.90 -13.18 3.01
N LEU A 530 -37.57 -14.11 2.12
CA LEU A 530 -36.31 -14.22 1.38
C LEU A 530 -36.61 -14.87 0.02
N THR A 531 -35.90 -14.50 -1.05
CA THR A 531 -36.03 -15.20 -2.35
C THR A 531 -35.80 -16.70 -2.13
N ASP A 532 -36.68 -17.57 -2.65
CA ASP A 532 -36.72 -19.02 -2.36
C ASP A 532 -35.36 -19.73 -2.49
N ARG A 533 -34.50 -19.25 -3.39
CA ARG A 533 -33.15 -19.81 -3.59
C ARG A 533 -32.18 -19.43 -2.46
N ILE A 534 -32.20 -18.17 -1.98
CA ILE A 534 -31.23 -17.66 -0.99
C ILE A 534 -31.55 -18.18 0.42
N SER A 535 -32.83 -18.26 0.79
CA SER A 535 -33.26 -18.86 2.06
C SER A 535 -32.87 -20.34 2.15
N LEU A 536 -33.05 -21.06 1.04
CA LEU A 536 -32.71 -22.48 0.96
C LEU A 536 -31.22 -22.71 1.19
N TRP A 537 -30.35 -22.00 0.47
CA TRP A 537 -28.90 -22.15 0.64
C TRP A 537 -28.43 -21.73 2.04
N THR A 538 -28.95 -20.63 2.58
CA THR A 538 -28.58 -20.13 3.92
C THR A 538 -28.96 -21.13 5.01
N GLY A 539 -30.18 -21.65 4.96
CA GLY A 539 -30.66 -22.61 5.94
C GLY A 539 -29.97 -23.97 5.83
N VAL A 540 -29.70 -24.46 4.61
CA VAL A 540 -28.94 -25.72 4.40
C VAL A 540 -27.51 -25.57 4.91
N LEU A 541 -26.85 -24.44 4.64
CA LEU A 541 -25.50 -24.18 5.13
C LEU A 541 -25.45 -24.13 6.65
N LEU A 542 -26.43 -23.47 7.27
CA LEU A 542 -26.54 -23.37 8.73
C LEU A 542 -26.80 -24.75 9.38
N ALA A 543 -27.67 -25.57 8.78
CA ALA A 543 -27.91 -26.95 9.23
C ALA A 543 -26.65 -27.82 9.07
N ALA A 544 -25.92 -27.68 7.95
CA ALA A 544 -24.67 -28.40 7.73
C ALA A 544 -23.60 -27.99 8.76
N ALA A 545 -23.42 -26.69 9.01
CA ALA A 545 -22.49 -26.17 10.00
C ALA A 545 -22.82 -26.67 11.42
N GLY A 546 -24.10 -26.62 11.82
CA GLY A 546 -24.53 -27.19 13.11
C GLY A 546 -24.28 -28.70 13.20
N THR A 547 -24.47 -29.43 12.09
CA THR A 547 -24.25 -30.90 12.05
C THR A 547 -22.78 -31.22 12.21
N VAL A 548 -21.90 -30.51 11.49
CA VAL A 548 -20.44 -30.64 11.60
C VAL A 548 -20.00 -30.35 13.03
N LYS A 549 -20.49 -29.27 13.64
CA LYS A 549 -20.16 -28.95 15.04
C LYS A 549 -20.60 -30.06 16.00
N LEU A 550 -21.85 -30.53 15.88
CA LEU A 550 -22.39 -31.61 16.72
C LEU A 550 -21.53 -32.87 16.65
N VAL A 551 -21.12 -33.26 15.44
CA VAL A 551 -20.35 -34.50 15.23
C VAL A 551 -18.89 -34.35 15.65
N PHE A 552 -18.21 -33.29 15.23
CA PHE A 552 -16.75 -33.20 15.44
C PHE A 552 -16.37 -32.57 16.77
N PHE A 553 -17.10 -31.53 17.19
CA PHE A 553 -16.77 -30.79 18.40
C PHE A 553 -17.57 -31.31 19.60
N ASP A 554 -18.90 -31.37 19.49
CA ASP A 554 -19.75 -31.68 20.65
C ASP A 554 -19.63 -33.14 21.12
N LEU A 555 -19.31 -34.09 20.24
CA LEU A 555 -18.98 -35.48 20.65
C LEU A 555 -17.73 -35.56 21.52
N GLY A 556 -16.74 -34.71 21.26
CA GLY A 556 -15.48 -34.69 21.99
C GLY A 556 -15.50 -33.77 23.21
N ALA A 557 -16.25 -32.66 23.16
CA ALA A 557 -16.18 -31.59 24.15
C ALA A 557 -17.29 -31.60 25.20
N LEU A 558 -18.48 -32.12 24.90
CA LEU A 558 -19.57 -32.23 25.88
C LEU A 558 -19.53 -33.59 26.56
N GLU A 559 -19.71 -33.70 27.87
CA GLU A 559 -19.84 -34.98 28.57
C GLU A 559 -21.23 -35.14 29.18
N GLY A 560 -21.70 -36.39 29.32
CA GLY A 560 -22.96 -36.70 30.02
C GLY A 560 -24.22 -36.08 29.39
N LEU A 561 -25.04 -35.42 30.23
CA LEU A 561 -26.38 -34.94 29.89
C LEU A 561 -26.40 -33.83 28.81
N PRO A 562 -25.54 -32.77 28.85
CA PRO A 562 -25.48 -31.74 27.80
C PRO A 562 -25.30 -32.29 26.38
N ARG A 563 -24.50 -33.36 26.22
CA ARG A 563 -24.30 -34.04 24.93
C ARG A 563 -25.61 -34.66 24.45
N ALA A 564 -26.29 -35.44 25.30
CA ALA A 564 -27.55 -36.09 24.94
C ALA A 564 -28.64 -35.06 24.55
N VAL A 565 -28.74 -33.96 25.32
CA VAL A 565 -29.69 -32.88 25.04
C VAL A 565 -29.38 -32.17 23.71
N ALA A 566 -28.11 -31.86 23.44
CA ALA A 566 -27.70 -31.23 22.19
C ALA A 566 -28.10 -32.09 20.96
N PHE A 567 -27.84 -33.39 21.01
CA PHE A 567 -28.18 -34.34 19.94
C PHE A 567 -29.69 -34.52 19.77
N LEU A 568 -30.43 -34.70 20.87
CA LEU A 568 -31.88 -34.92 20.82
C LEU A 568 -32.62 -33.69 20.28
N LEU A 569 -32.33 -32.49 20.79
CA LEU A 569 -32.99 -31.26 20.36
C LEU A 569 -32.65 -30.90 18.91
N SER A 570 -31.38 -31.07 18.52
CA SER A 570 -30.95 -30.85 17.14
C SER A 570 -31.58 -31.85 16.18
N GLY A 571 -31.63 -33.14 16.55
CA GLY A 571 -32.30 -34.18 15.78
C GLY A 571 -33.80 -33.91 15.60
N LEU A 572 -34.47 -33.45 16.65
CA LEU A 572 -35.88 -33.07 16.59
C LEU A 572 -36.10 -31.86 15.66
N ALA A 573 -35.20 -30.86 15.68
CA ALA A 573 -35.25 -29.72 14.77
C ALA A 573 -35.11 -30.15 13.29
N LEU A 574 -34.24 -31.11 12.98
CA LEU A 574 -34.10 -31.67 11.63
C LEU A 574 -35.33 -32.48 11.20
N LEU A 575 -35.87 -33.33 12.08
CA LEU A 575 -37.07 -34.13 11.82
C LEU A 575 -38.31 -33.26 11.57
N THR A 576 -38.51 -32.23 12.39
CA THR A 576 -39.61 -31.27 12.22
C THR A 576 -39.49 -30.53 10.90
N MET A 577 -38.29 -30.07 10.54
CA MET A 577 -38.03 -29.44 9.25
C MET A 577 -38.34 -30.38 8.06
N ALA A 578 -37.84 -31.61 8.10
CA ALA A 578 -38.05 -32.59 7.02
C ALA A 578 -39.55 -32.92 6.85
N SER A 579 -40.26 -33.18 7.95
CA SER A 579 -41.69 -33.51 7.90
C SER A 579 -42.56 -32.35 7.37
N LEU A 580 -42.29 -31.11 7.77
CA LEU A 580 -43.03 -29.93 7.32
C LEU A 580 -42.78 -29.60 5.85
N ARG A 581 -41.54 -29.79 5.37
CA ARG A 581 -41.20 -29.59 3.95
C ARG A 581 -41.91 -30.61 3.05
N THR A 582 -41.95 -31.87 3.46
CA THR A 582 -42.68 -32.93 2.73
C THR A 582 -44.17 -32.63 2.63
N ARG A 583 -44.80 -32.16 3.72
CA ARG A 583 -46.23 -31.76 3.71
C ARG A 583 -46.51 -30.62 2.73
N ARG A 584 -45.65 -29.59 2.66
CA ARG A 584 -45.80 -28.48 1.70
C ARG A 584 -45.64 -28.95 0.25
N ALA A 585 -44.69 -29.83 -0.02
CA ALA A 585 -44.50 -30.39 -1.36
C ALA A 585 -45.72 -31.22 -1.83
N LEU A 586 -46.36 -31.95 -0.92
CA LEU A 586 -47.59 -32.69 -1.20
C LEU A 586 -48.78 -31.74 -1.44
N GLY A 587 -48.93 -30.68 -0.63
CA GLY A 587 -49.97 -29.67 -0.82
C GLY A 587 -49.86 -28.90 -2.14
N ALA A 588 -48.64 -28.54 -2.55
CA ALA A 588 -48.39 -27.87 -3.84
C ALA A 588 -48.72 -28.77 -5.04
N LYS A 589 -48.38 -30.07 -4.96
CA LYS A 589 -48.75 -31.05 -6.00
C LYS A 589 -50.26 -31.29 -6.09
N ALA A 590 -50.98 -31.24 -4.97
CA ALA A 590 -52.44 -31.38 -4.96
C ALA A 590 -53.13 -30.15 -5.57
N GLY A 591 -52.65 -28.94 -5.29
CA GLY A 591 -53.15 -27.70 -5.91
C GLY A 591 -52.91 -27.62 -7.42
N ALA A 592 -51.70 -27.91 -7.89
CA ALA A 592 -51.37 -27.89 -9.32
C ALA A 592 -52.15 -28.93 -10.16
N ARG A 593 -52.57 -30.04 -9.53
CA ARG A 593 -53.39 -31.08 -10.19
C ARG A 593 -54.87 -30.69 -10.27
N ALA A 594 -55.33 -29.80 -9.38
CA ALA A 594 -56.68 -29.23 -9.44
C ALA A 594 -56.76 -28.11 -10.49
N GLU A 595 -55.73 -27.28 -10.65
CA GLU A 595 -55.66 -26.24 -11.70
C GLU A 595 -55.53 -26.83 -13.13
N ASN A 596 -54.68 -27.85 -13.33
CA ASN A 596 -54.55 -28.50 -14.64
C ASN A 596 -55.72 -29.44 -15.01
N GLY A 597 -56.65 -29.68 -14.08
CA GLY A 597 -57.82 -30.53 -14.30
C GLY A 597 -59.07 -29.78 -14.77
N ASP A 598 -59.02 -28.44 -14.86
CA ASP A 598 -60.16 -27.58 -15.21
C ASP A 598 -60.10 -27.06 -16.67
N ASP A 599 -59.01 -27.35 -17.39
CA ASP A 599 -58.76 -26.83 -18.76
C ASP A 599 -58.95 -27.91 -19.86
N SER A 600 -59.53 -29.07 -19.52
CA SER A 600 -59.77 -30.17 -20.48
C SER A 600 -61.23 -30.56 -20.69
N ASP A 601 -62.18 -29.84 -20.11
CA ASP A 601 -63.62 -30.05 -20.33
C ASP A 601 -64.26 -28.84 -21.01
N GLU A 602 -63.82 -28.50 -22.24
CA GLU A 602 -64.64 -27.75 -23.18
C GLU A 602 -65.30 -28.73 -24.17
N PRO A 603 -66.62 -29.01 -24.04
CA PRO A 603 -67.32 -29.87 -24.98
C PRO A 603 -67.58 -29.10 -26.29
N ALA A 604 -67.28 -29.74 -27.42
CA ALA A 604 -67.71 -29.32 -28.75
C ALA A 604 -69.24 -29.14 -28.78
N SER A 605 -69.70 -27.90 -28.92
CA SER A 605 -71.10 -27.58 -29.23
C SER A 605 -71.29 -27.50 -30.74
N GLY A 606 -72.19 -28.34 -31.25
CA GLY A 606 -72.95 -28.08 -32.47
C GLY A 606 -74.10 -27.11 -32.23
#